data_AF-A0A3N5QA56-F1
#
_entry.id   AF-A0A3N5QA56-F1
#
_cell.length_a   1.000
_cell.length_b   1.000
_cell.length_c   1.000
_cell.angle_alpha   90.00
_cell.angle_beta   90.00
_cell.angle_gamma   90.00
#
_symmetry.space_group_name_H-M   'P 1'
#
loop_
_entity.id
_entity.type
_entity.pdbx_description
1 polymer ?
#
loop_
_entity_poly.entity_id
_entity_poly.type
_entity_poly.pdbx_seq_one_letter_code
_entity_poly.pdbx_strand_id
1 'polypeptide(L)'
;KSSDEQKKAINESLDAITSVFREARAYWLAAKNNIDTTKRDIRYEAMRRVFDGTMPVIINAGSQREIEAALDFATEFSIKVIIAGGYDAPLVADRLVKMHVPVIVQRVHSLPQRDDSGYDEAFTIAARLHAAGVKFCLSDGGSWQQRNLPFQAGTAIAYGLSPDAALASITLAPAQIFGIDADYGSLEAGKSATLFLSSGDALDGVSIGVERAWIDGREIDLSNRHKRLSTKYRGRYSR
;
A
#
# COMPACT_ATOMS: atom_id res chain seq x y z
N LYS A 1 8.95 -13.50 -27.40
CA LYS A 1 8.48 -14.81 -26.91
C LYS A 1 7.15 -15.09 -27.57
N SER A 2 6.94 -16.29 -28.09
CA SER A 2 5.62 -16.70 -28.62
C SER A 2 4.57 -16.62 -27.51
N SER A 3 3.30 -16.40 -27.86
CA SER A 3 2.18 -16.35 -26.90
C SER A 3 2.13 -17.62 -26.03
N ASP A 4 2.43 -18.77 -26.62
CA ASP A 4 2.42 -20.05 -25.92
C ASP A 4 3.61 -20.23 -24.97
N GLU A 5 4.77 -19.68 -25.32
CA GLU A 5 5.95 -19.66 -24.43
C GLU A 5 5.70 -18.77 -23.20
N GLN A 6 4.98 -17.66 -23.38
CA GLN A 6 4.62 -16.79 -22.25
C GLN A 6 3.65 -17.49 -21.30
N LYS A 7 2.61 -18.14 -21.82
CA LYS A 7 1.65 -18.91 -21.01
C LYS A 7 2.35 -20.03 -20.24
N LYS A 8 3.24 -20.77 -20.89
CA LYS A 8 4.00 -21.84 -20.23
C LYS A 8 4.86 -21.31 -19.09
N ALA A 9 5.60 -20.22 -19.32
CA ALA A 9 6.43 -19.60 -18.28
C ALA A 9 5.60 -19.06 -17.10
N ILE A 10 4.41 -18.52 -17.37
CA ILE A 10 3.46 -18.07 -16.33
C ILE A 10 3.01 -19.25 -15.47
N ASN A 11 2.59 -20.35 -16.11
CA ASN A 11 2.13 -21.54 -15.40
C ASN A 11 3.25 -22.17 -14.56
N GLU A 12 4.47 -22.29 -15.11
CA GLU A 12 5.63 -22.79 -14.35
C GLU A 12 5.93 -21.92 -13.13
N SER A 13 5.78 -20.60 -13.26
CA SER A 13 5.98 -19.67 -12.14
C SER A 13 4.90 -19.80 -11.07
N LEU A 14 3.63 -19.94 -11.49
CA LEU A 14 2.51 -20.15 -10.57
C LEU A 14 2.61 -21.49 -9.85
N ASP A 15 3.02 -22.55 -10.55
CA ASP A 15 3.22 -23.87 -9.97
C ASP A 15 4.34 -23.85 -8.92
N ALA A 16 5.44 -23.13 -9.20
CA ALA A 16 6.54 -22.95 -8.25
C ALA A 16 6.11 -22.17 -7.00
N ILE A 17 5.29 -21.14 -7.13
CA ILE A 17 4.75 -20.40 -5.97
C ILE A 17 3.81 -21.31 -5.18
N THR A 18 2.91 -22.00 -5.87
CA THR A 18 1.89 -22.86 -5.25
C THR A 18 2.52 -24.04 -4.53
N SER A 19 3.59 -24.64 -5.08
CA SER A 19 4.31 -25.73 -4.43
C SER A 19 4.95 -25.28 -3.12
N VAL A 20 5.61 -24.11 -3.10
CA VAL A 20 6.18 -23.53 -1.88
C VAL A 20 5.12 -23.30 -0.82
N PHE A 21 3.95 -22.75 -1.19
CA PHE A 21 2.85 -22.54 -0.24
C PHE A 21 2.23 -23.85 0.27
N ARG A 22 2.14 -24.89 -0.56
CA ARG A 22 1.68 -26.22 -0.13
C ARG A 22 2.65 -26.87 0.86
N GLU A 23 3.95 -26.81 0.57
CA GLU A 23 5.00 -27.32 1.46
C GLU A 23 5.01 -26.57 2.80
N ALA A 24 4.93 -25.23 2.75
CA ALA A 24 4.85 -24.41 3.93
C ALA A 24 3.59 -24.69 4.78
N ARG A 25 2.45 -24.92 4.12
CA ARG A 25 1.20 -25.31 4.80
C ARG A 25 1.32 -26.69 5.46
N ALA A 26 1.95 -27.66 4.78
CA ALA A 26 2.21 -28.98 5.34
C ALA A 26 3.14 -28.90 6.56
N TYR A 27 4.20 -28.08 6.49
CA TYR A 27 5.09 -27.81 7.60
C TYR A 27 4.37 -27.18 8.80
N TRP A 28 3.51 -26.19 8.55
CA TRP A 28 2.68 -25.56 9.59
C TRP A 28 1.69 -26.55 10.23
N LEU A 29 1.04 -27.41 9.45
CA LEU A 29 0.14 -28.46 9.95
C LEU A 29 0.89 -29.49 10.81
N ALA A 30 2.09 -29.92 10.39
CA ALA A 30 2.91 -30.84 11.17
C ALA A 30 3.32 -30.23 12.52
N ALA A 31 3.77 -28.96 12.52
CA ALA A 31 4.11 -28.23 13.73
C ALA A 31 2.90 -28.04 14.67
N LYS A 32 1.71 -27.80 14.12
CA LYS A 32 0.47 -27.66 14.90
C LYS A 32 0.04 -28.96 15.58
N ASN A 33 0.33 -30.10 14.95
CA ASN A 33 -0.02 -31.43 15.46
C ASN A 33 1.08 -32.05 16.35
N ASN A 34 2.07 -31.26 16.80
CA ASN A 34 3.23 -31.73 17.58
C ASN A 34 3.99 -32.90 16.93
N ILE A 35 3.96 -33.00 15.60
CA ILE A 35 4.77 -33.97 14.87
C ILE A 35 6.16 -33.34 14.74
N ASP A 36 7.12 -33.89 15.49
CA ASP A 36 8.48 -33.37 15.57
C ASP A 36 9.19 -33.48 14.22
N THR A 37 9.21 -32.37 13.48
CA THR A 37 10.04 -32.22 12.30
C THR A 37 11.46 -31.92 12.76
N THR A 38 12.27 -32.97 12.86
CA THR A 38 13.67 -32.95 13.35
C THR A 38 14.60 -32.00 12.57
N LYS A 39 14.11 -31.40 11.48
CA LYS A 39 14.82 -30.42 10.64
C LYS A 39 13.95 -29.17 10.47
N ARG A 40 14.26 -28.13 11.25
CA ARG A 40 13.62 -26.81 11.16
C ARG A 40 14.10 -26.08 9.91
N ASP A 41 13.22 -25.90 8.92
CA ASP A 41 13.51 -25.05 7.75
C ASP A 41 13.09 -23.61 8.06
N ILE A 42 14.07 -22.70 8.06
CA ILE A 42 13.85 -21.27 8.37
C ILE A 42 12.86 -20.59 7.41
N ARG A 43 12.74 -21.08 6.17
CA ARG A 43 11.87 -20.50 5.15
C ARG A 43 10.41 -20.78 5.48
N TYR A 44 10.09 -22.04 5.78
CA TYR A 44 8.72 -22.42 6.15
C TYR A 44 8.35 -21.95 7.56
N GLU A 45 9.33 -21.84 8.46
CA GLU A 45 9.11 -21.26 9.79
C GLU A 45 8.62 -19.81 9.71
N ALA A 46 9.22 -19.00 8.84
CA ALA A 46 8.78 -17.61 8.62
C ALA A 46 7.34 -17.53 8.08
N MET A 47 6.92 -18.51 7.28
CA MET A 47 5.57 -18.57 6.69
C MET A 47 4.49 -18.98 7.68
N ARG A 48 4.82 -19.50 8.88
CA ARG A 48 3.81 -19.88 9.89
C ARG A 48 2.87 -18.71 10.23
N ARG A 49 3.43 -17.51 10.37
CA ARG A 49 2.69 -16.28 10.68
C ARG A 49 1.65 -15.93 9.63
N VAL A 50 1.87 -16.33 8.38
CA VAL A 50 0.94 -16.13 7.26
C VAL A 50 -0.27 -17.05 7.41
N PHE A 51 -0.04 -18.35 7.70
CA PHE A 51 -1.13 -19.32 7.90
C PHE A 51 -1.88 -19.14 9.22
N ASP A 52 -1.22 -18.61 10.26
CA ASP A 52 -1.87 -18.19 11.50
C ASP A 52 -2.73 -16.92 11.32
N GLY A 53 -2.67 -16.26 10.16
CA GLY A 53 -3.42 -15.05 9.86
C GLY A 53 -2.91 -13.80 10.61
N THR A 54 -1.74 -13.87 11.22
CA THR A 54 -1.10 -12.74 11.92
C THR A 54 -0.38 -11.79 10.98
N MET A 55 0.07 -12.28 9.82
CA MET A 55 0.79 -11.51 8.82
C MET A 55 0.11 -11.64 7.46
N PRO A 56 -0.32 -10.54 6.82
CA PRO A 56 -0.90 -10.59 5.48
C PRO A 56 0.18 -10.78 4.42
N VAL A 57 -0.20 -11.36 3.27
CA VAL A 57 0.65 -11.45 2.07
C VAL A 57 0.28 -10.33 1.11
N ILE A 58 1.27 -9.55 0.69
CA ILE A 58 1.09 -8.54 -0.35
C ILE A 58 1.33 -9.19 -1.70
N ILE A 59 0.32 -9.16 -2.57
CA ILE A 59 0.39 -9.70 -3.93
C ILE A 59 0.38 -8.51 -4.90
N ASN A 60 1.43 -8.39 -5.70
CA ASN A 60 1.45 -7.40 -6.78
C ASN A 60 0.59 -7.92 -7.94
N ALA A 61 -0.54 -7.27 -8.17
CA ALA A 61 -1.49 -7.59 -9.22
C ALA A 61 -2.11 -6.29 -9.75
N GLY A 62 -1.99 -6.05 -11.06
CA GLY A 62 -2.50 -4.85 -11.71
C GLY A 62 -3.76 -5.11 -12.53
N SER A 63 -3.76 -6.21 -13.28
CA SER A 63 -4.86 -6.53 -14.19
C SER A 63 -6.01 -7.29 -13.51
N GLN A 64 -7.20 -7.24 -14.10
CA GLN A 64 -8.36 -7.98 -13.59
C GLN A 64 -8.05 -9.48 -13.37
N ARG A 65 -7.40 -10.12 -14.35
CA ARG A 65 -7.06 -11.55 -14.29
C ARG A 65 -6.09 -11.87 -13.15
N GLU A 66 -5.09 -11.01 -12.93
CA GLU A 66 -4.13 -11.19 -11.85
C GLU A 66 -4.81 -11.02 -10.48
N ILE A 67 -5.72 -10.05 -10.35
CA ILE A 67 -6.44 -9.82 -9.10
C ILE A 67 -7.38 -11.00 -8.81
N GLU A 68 -8.13 -11.48 -9.81
CA GLU A 68 -8.99 -12.67 -9.66
C GLU A 68 -8.19 -13.90 -9.24
N ALA A 69 -7.05 -14.16 -9.91
CA ALA A 69 -6.17 -15.26 -9.55
C ALA A 69 -5.60 -15.12 -8.12
N ALA A 70 -5.25 -13.90 -7.69
CA ALA A 70 -4.80 -13.63 -6.33
C ALA A 70 -5.91 -13.88 -5.29
N LEU A 71 -7.17 -13.58 -5.61
CA LEU A 71 -8.32 -13.86 -4.75
C LEU A 71 -8.63 -15.36 -4.68
N ASP A 72 -8.52 -16.08 -5.80
CA ASP A 72 -8.63 -17.55 -5.82
C ASP A 72 -7.54 -18.18 -4.95
N PHE A 73 -6.29 -17.71 -5.09
CA PHE A 73 -5.16 -18.15 -4.28
C PHE A 73 -5.37 -17.89 -2.78
N ALA A 74 -5.87 -16.71 -2.42
CA ALA A 74 -6.20 -16.39 -1.03
C ALA A 74 -7.24 -17.35 -0.44
N THR A 75 -8.23 -17.74 -1.25
CA THR A 75 -9.29 -18.68 -0.87
C THR A 75 -8.74 -20.10 -0.70
N GLU A 76 -7.91 -20.58 -1.64
CA GLU A 76 -7.30 -21.92 -1.61
C GLU A 76 -6.47 -22.16 -0.33
N PHE A 77 -5.68 -21.18 0.05
CA PHE A 77 -4.79 -21.27 1.21
C PHE A 77 -5.39 -20.70 2.50
N SER A 78 -6.58 -20.08 2.44
CA SER A 78 -7.24 -19.41 3.57
C SER A 78 -6.33 -18.39 4.27
N ILE A 79 -5.62 -17.59 3.48
CA ILE A 79 -4.65 -16.59 3.95
C ILE A 79 -5.21 -15.17 3.80
N LYS A 80 -4.74 -14.26 4.65
CA LYS A 80 -5.01 -12.82 4.48
C LYS A 80 -4.12 -12.25 3.38
N VAL A 81 -4.72 -11.56 2.42
CA VAL A 81 -4.00 -10.94 1.31
C VAL A 81 -4.29 -9.44 1.21
N ILE A 82 -3.32 -8.71 0.66
CA ILE A 82 -3.43 -7.31 0.29
C ILE A 82 -2.99 -7.21 -1.17
N ILE A 83 -3.79 -6.55 -2.01
CA ILE A 83 -3.44 -6.36 -3.42
C ILE A 83 -2.62 -5.07 -3.55
N ALA A 84 -1.49 -5.12 -4.25
CA ALA A 84 -0.70 -3.95 -4.59
C ALA A 84 -0.68 -3.72 -6.11
N GLY A 85 -0.87 -2.46 -6.53
CA GLY A 85 -1.00 -2.08 -7.94
C GLY A 85 -2.45 -1.74 -8.25
N GLY A 86 -3.30 -2.76 -8.38
CA GLY A 86 -4.76 -2.61 -8.38
C GLY A 86 -5.32 -1.71 -9.47
N TYR A 87 -4.69 -1.62 -10.64
CA TYR A 87 -5.13 -0.74 -11.74
C TYR A 87 -6.57 -1.07 -12.18
N ASP A 88 -6.87 -2.36 -12.34
CA ASP A 88 -8.20 -2.88 -12.66
C ASP A 88 -9.05 -3.23 -11.42
N ALA A 89 -8.60 -2.88 -10.21
CA ALA A 89 -9.33 -3.22 -8.98
C ALA A 89 -10.79 -2.72 -8.97
N PRO A 90 -11.15 -1.54 -9.54
CA PRO A 90 -12.54 -1.12 -9.64
C PRO A 90 -13.44 -2.09 -10.42
N LEU A 91 -12.91 -2.90 -11.34
CA LEU A 91 -13.68 -3.86 -12.13
C LEU A 91 -14.07 -5.11 -11.33
N VAL A 92 -13.33 -5.40 -10.25
CA VAL A 92 -13.52 -6.57 -9.38
C VAL A 92 -13.90 -6.17 -7.95
N ALA A 93 -14.41 -4.95 -7.78
CA ALA A 93 -14.69 -4.35 -6.48
C ALA A 93 -15.67 -5.19 -5.64
N ASP A 94 -16.74 -5.73 -6.24
CA ASP A 94 -17.73 -6.56 -5.54
C ASP A 94 -17.08 -7.76 -4.83
N ARG A 95 -16.10 -8.39 -5.50
CA ARG A 95 -15.38 -9.55 -4.98
C ARG A 95 -14.40 -9.14 -3.87
N LEU A 96 -13.71 -8.01 -4.05
CA LEU A 96 -12.82 -7.44 -3.04
C LEU A 96 -13.57 -7.08 -1.75
N VAL A 97 -14.75 -6.47 -1.85
CA VAL A 97 -15.60 -6.15 -0.70
C VAL A 97 -16.07 -7.43 0.00
N LYS A 98 -16.58 -8.41 -0.75
CA LYS A 98 -17.05 -9.68 -0.18
C LYS A 98 -15.96 -10.41 0.61
N MET A 99 -14.73 -10.38 0.10
CA MET A 99 -13.58 -11.03 0.74
C MET A 99 -12.84 -10.13 1.74
N HIS A 100 -13.26 -8.87 1.89
CA HIS A 100 -12.61 -7.86 2.73
C HIS A 100 -11.11 -7.68 2.41
N VAL A 101 -10.76 -7.76 1.13
CA VAL A 101 -9.37 -7.64 0.65
C VAL A 101 -9.07 -6.18 0.34
N PRO A 102 -8.12 -5.54 1.05
CA PRO A 102 -7.75 -4.16 0.78
C PRO A 102 -6.81 -4.04 -0.43
N VAL A 103 -6.80 -2.84 -1.03
CA VAL A 103 -6.00 -2.51 -2.22
C VAL A 103 -5.05 -1.35 -1.94
N ILE A 104 -3.77 -1.52 -2.27
CA ILE A 104 -2.76 -0.47 -2.32
C ILE A 104 -2.72 0.03 -3.76
N VAL A 105 -3.36 1.19 -4.00
CA VAL A 105 -3.35 1.86 -5.30
C VAL A 105 -2.00 2.52 -5.49
N GLN A 106 -1.29 2.11 -6.55
CA GLN A 106 0.04 2.63 -6.84
C GLN A 106 -0.01 3.72 -7.91
N ARG A 107 0.73 4.81 -7.67
CA ARG A 107 1.04 5.87 -8.65
C ARG A 107 -0.20 6.48 -9.31
N VAL A 108 -0.91 7.32 -8.54
CA VAL A 108 -2.02 8.13 -9.06
C VAL A 108 -1.56 9.03 -10.22
N HIS A 109 -0.34 9.56 -10.12
CA HIS A 109 0.32 10.31 -11.20
C HIS A 109 0.99 9.38 -12.22
N SER A 110 0.18 8.64 -12.95
CA SER A 110 0.64 7.78 -14.04
C SER A 110 -0.15 8.05 -15.32
N LEU A 111 0.46 7.68 -16.45
CA LEU A 111 -0.25 7.63 -17.72
C LEU A 111 -1.16 6.39 -17.73
N PRO A 112 -2.28 6.44 -18.48
CA PRO A 112 -3.09 5.26 -18.71
C PRO A 112 -2.23 4.10 -19.25
N GLN A 113 -2.49 2.89 -18.77
CA GLN A 113 -1.69 1.71 -19.16
C GLN A 113 -2.08 1.14 -20.53
N ARG A 114 -3.25 1.53 -21.04
CA ARG A 114 -3.81 1.02 -22.29
C ARG A 114 -4.18 2.19 -23.20
N ASP A 115 -4.11 1.97 -24.51
CA ASP A 115 -4.41 3.01 -25.51
C ASP A 115 -5.91 3.37 -25.56
N ASP A 116 -6.78 2.43 -25.15
CA ASP A 116 -8.24 2.60 -25.07
C ASP A 116 -8.71 3.09 -23.70
N SER A 117 -7.81 3.20 -22.73
CA SER A 117 -8.11 3.72 -21.39
C SER A 117 -8.43 5.22 -21.43
N GLY A 118 -9.32 5.65 -20.53
CA GLY A 118 -9.58 7.07 -20.33
C GLY A 118 -8.31 7.81 -19.91
N TYR A 119 -8.12 9.04 -20.39
CA TYR A 119 -6.94 9.85 -20.06
C TYR A 119 -6.78 10.10 -18.55
N ASP A 120 -7.88 9.98 -17.80
CA ASP A 120 -7.99 10.20 -16.37
C ASP A 120 -8.12 8.91 -15.54
N GLU A 121 -8.04 7.73 -16.17
CA GLU A 121 -8.29 6.45 -15.52
C GLU A 121 -7.41 6.25 -14.29
N ALA A 122 -6.11 6.57 -14.38
CA ALA A 122 -5.17 6.48 -13.27
C ALA A 122 -5.56 7.36 -12.07
N PHE A 123 -6.16 8.53 -12.30
CA PHE A 123 -6.51 9.47 -11.23
C PHE A 123 -7.84 9.11 -10.54
N THR A 124 -8.75 8.46 -11.27
CA THR A 124 -10.12 8.15 -10.78
C THR A 124 -10.23 6.83 -10.02
N ILE A 125 -9.22 5.94 -10.10
CA ILE A 125 -9.24 4.62 -9.42
C ILE A 125 -9.60 4.74 -7.94
N ALA A 126 -8.97 5.67 -7.21
CA ALA A 126 -9.20 5.85 -5.78
C ALA A 126 -10.66 6.24 -5.47
N ALA A 127 -11.22 7.17 -6.26
CA ALA A 127 -12.62 7.58 -6.13
C ALA A 127 -13.59 6.43 -6.42
N ARG A 128 -13.30 5.62 -7.45
CA ARG A 128 -14.12 4.45 -7.82
C ARG A 128 -14.08 3.35 -6.76
N LEU A 129 -12.91 3.07 -6.18
CA LEU A 129 -12.76 2.12 -5.07
C LEU A 129 -13.49 2.60 -3.82
N HIS A 130 -13.39 3.89 -3.51
CA HIS A 130 -14.10 4.50 -2.39
C HIS A 130 -15.62 4.37 -2.56
N ALA A 131 -16.14 4.71 -3.74
CA ALA A 131 -17.57 4.60 -4.05
C ALA A 131 -18.07 3.15 -3.99
N ALA A 132 -17.23 2.18 -4.36
CA ALA A 132 -17.55 0.76 -4.26
C ALA A 132 -17.42 0.18 -2.84
N GLY A 133 -16.94 0.95 -1.86
CA GLY A 133 -16.74 0.49 -0.48
C GLY A 133 -15.52 -0.40 -0.28
N VAL A 134 -14.58 -0.43 -1.24
CA VAL A 134 -13.32 -1.17 -1.10
C VAL A 134 -12.38 -0.38 -0.20
N LYS A 135 -11.80 -1.05 0.80
CA LYS A 135 -10.74 -0.45 1.63
C LYS A 135 -9.47 -0.28 0.81
N PHE A 136 -8.94 0.93 0.74
CA PHE A 136 -7.73 1.20 -0.04
C PHE A 136 -6.79 2.18 0.65
N CYS A 137 -5.52 2.16 0.25
CA CYS A 137 -4.57 3.22 0.55
C CYS A 137 -3.77 3.60 -0.70
N LEU A 138 -3.17 4.79 -0.67
CA LEU A 138 -2.32 5.26 -1.76
C LEU A 138 -0.86 4.95 -1.46
N SER A 139 -0.11 4.62 -2.51
CA SER A 139 1.34 4.44 -2.46
C SER A 139 1.98 4.92 -3.76
N ASP A 140 3.22 5.39 -3.68
CA ASP A 140 3.98 5.69 -4.89
C ASP A 140 4.70 4.45 -5.46
N GLY A 141 4.75 3.34 -4.71
CA GLY A 141 5.43 2.10 -5.13
C GLY A 141 6.97 2.20 -5.20
N GLY A 142 7.54 3.40 -5.01
CA GLY A 142 8.97 3.66 -4.98
C GLY A 142 9.41 4.40 -3.71
N SER A 143 10.72 4.44 -3.47
CA SER A 143 11.29 5.13 -2.30
C SER A 143 11.52 6.63 -2.52
N TRP A 144 11.73 7.07 -3.76
CA TRP A 144 12.17 8.43 -4.07
C TRP A 144 11.03 9.44 -4.18
N GLN A 145 9.87 9.02 -4.68
CA GLN A 145 8.73 9.89 -4.94
C GLN A 145 7.63 9.77 -3.87
N GLN A 146 7.86 8.98 -2.81
CA GLN A 146 7.00 8.91 -1.63
C GLN A 146 6.72 10.27 -0.99
N ARG A 147 7.65 11.23 -1.12
CA ARG A 147 7.46 12.62 -0.69
C ARG A 147 6.29 13.35 -1.40
N ASN A 148 5.87 12.85 -2.56
CA ASN A 148 4.78 13.40 -3.36
C ASN A 148 3.43 12.73 -3.05
N LEU A 149 3.39 11.77 -2.11
CA LEU A 149 2.17 11.04 -1.77
C LEU A 149 1.00 11.96 -1.37
N PRO A 150 1.20 13.04 -0.59
CA PRO A 150 0.12 13.98 -0.29
C PRO A 150 -0.46 14.66 -1.55
N PHE A 151 0.37 14.93 -2.56
CA PHE A 151 -0.05 15.54 -3.82
C PHE A 151 -0.84 14.56 -4.70
N GLN A 152 -0.51 13.27 -4.62
CA GLN A 152 -1.32 12.21 -5.25
C GLN A 152 -2.71 12.13 -4.62
N ALA A 153 -2.78 12.20 -3.28
CA ALA A 153 -4.05 12.27 -2.57
C ALA A 153 -4.84 13.54 -2.92
N GLY A 154 -4.20 14.71 -2.94
CA GLY A 154 -4.81 15.96 -3.39
C GLY A 154 -5.34 15.91 -4.83
N THR A 155 -4.61 15.24 -5.72
CA THR A 155 -5.08 15.02 -7.10
C THR A 155 -6.30 14.11 -7.13
N ALA A 156 -6.34 13.04 -6.35
CA ALA A 156 -7.51 12.16 -6.26
C ALA A 156 -8.78 12.94 -5.83
N ILE A 157 -8.65 13.99 -5.01
CA ILE A 157 -9.77 14.88 -4.66
C ILE A 157 -10.33 15.58 -5.90
N ALA A 158 -9.45 16.14 -6.74
CA ALA A 158 -9.85 16.80 -7.99
C ALA A 158 -10.58 15.84 -8.96
N TYR A 159 -10.36 14.53 -8.83
CA TYR A 159 -10.99 13.48 -9.63
C TYR A 159 -12.11 12.72 -8.89
N GLY A 160 -12.67 13.32 -7.83
CA GLY A 160 -13.93 12.87 -7.22
C GLY A 160 -13.82 12.11 -5.89
N LEU A 161 -12.61 11.96 -5.34
CA LEU A 161 -12.46 11.44 -3.97
C LEU A 161 -12.81 12.53 -2.94
N SER A 162 -13.44 12.17 -1.82
CA SER A 162 -13.69 13.17 -0.76
C SER A 162 -12.38 13.55 -0.06
N PRO A 163 -12.23 14.80 0.44
CA PRO A 163 -11.04 15.22 1.18
C PRO A 163 -10.70 14.31 2.37
N ASP A 164 -11.73 13.89 3.12
CA ASP A 164 -11.55 13.00 4.27
C ASP A 164 -11.04 11.62 3.85
N ALA A 165 -11.58 11.06 2.76
CA ALA A 165 -11.11 9.78 2.24
C ALA A 165 -9.69 9.88 1.67
N ALA A 166 -9.35 11.00 1.04
CA ALA A 166 -8.00 11.27 0.55
C ALA A 166 -6.99 11.33 1.71
N LEU A 167 -7.30 12.07 2.79
CA LEU A 167 -6.46 12.14 3.98
C LEU A 167 -6.33 10.76 4.66
N ALA A 168 -7.45 10.05 4.81
CA ALA A 168 -7.46 8.72 5.39
C ALA A 168 -6.64 7.73 4.56
N SER A 169 -6.65 7.84 3.22
CA SER A 169 -5.92 6.94 2.33
C SER A 169 -4.39 6.95 2.50
N ILE A 170 -3.85 8.00 3.13
CA ILE A 170 -2.41 8.15 3.41
C ILE A 170 -2.09 8.11 4.91
N THR A 171 -3.09 8.02 5.80
CA THR A 171 -2.92 8.02 7.27
C THR A 171 -3.58 6.80 7.91
N LEU A 172 -4.89 6.86 8.17
CA LEU A 172 -5.63 5.84 8.90
C LEU A 172 -5.79 4.54 8.09
N ALA A 173 -6.14 4.63 6.81
CA ALA A 173 -6.37 3.46 5.98
C ALA A 173 -5.15 2.54 5.87
N PRO A 174 -3.91 3.02 5.58
CA PRO A 174 -2.74 2.14 5.61
C PRO A 174 -2.48 1.56 6.99
N ALA A 175 -2.66 2.33 8.07
CA ALA A 175 -2.51 1.82 9.44
C ALA A 175 -3.46 0.64 9.71
N GLN A 176 -4.73 0.76 9.30
CA GLN A 176 -5.70 -0.31 9.47
C GLN A 176 -5.52 -1.48 8.48
N ILE A 177 -4.88 -1.27 7.33
CA ILE A 177 -4.55 -2.35 6.37
C ILE A 177 -3.42 -3.21 6.93
N PHE A 178 -2.44 -2.59 7.59
CA PHE A 178 -1.31 -3.28 8.20
C PHE A 178 -1.54 -3.70 9.66
N GLY A 179 -2.67 -3.34 10.26
CA GLY A 179 -3.05 -3.72 11.63
C GLY A 179 -2.25 -2.99 12.71
N ILE A 180 -1.86 -1.74 12.45
CA ILE A 180 -1.12 -0.86 13.37
C ILE A 180 -1.95 0.37 13.76
N ASP A 181 -3.25 0.38 13.48
CA ASP A 181 -4.17 1.49 13.73
C ASP A 181 -4.47 1.73 15.22
N ALA A 182 -4.10 0.77 16.08
CA ALA A 182 -4.09 0.96 17.52
C ALA A 182 -3.08 2.04 17.96
N ASP A 183 -1.97 2.16 17.24
CA ASP A 183 -0.85 3.04 17.60
C ASP A 183 -0.68 4.23 16.64
N TYR A 184 -1.12 4.11 15.37
CA TYR A 184 -0.85 5.10 14.32
C TYR A 184 -2.08 5.44 13.46
N GLY A 185 -1.96 6.50 12.66
CA GLY A 185 -2.89 6.81 11.57
C GLY A 185 -4.01 7.80 11.90
N SER A 186 -4.27 8.10 13.18
CA SER A 186 -5.18 9.16 13.58
C SER A 186 -4.71 9.89 14.84
N LEU A 187 -5.26 11.08 15.07
CA LEU A 187 -4.98 11.90 16.25
C LEU A 187 -5.99 11.59 17.36
N GLU A 188 -5.71 10.53 18.12
CA GLU A 188 -6.54 10.07 19.23
C GLU A 188 -5.67 9.87 20.48
N ALA A 189 -6.29 10.03 21.66
CA ALA A 189 -5.60 9.78 22.91
C ALA A 189 -5.15 8.31 23.02
N GLY A 190 -3.90 8.09 23.38
CA GLY A 190 -3.28 6.75 23.50
C GLY A 190 -2.46 6.33 22.27
N LYS A 191 -2.58 7.02 21.13
CA LYS A 191 -1.78 6.76 19.92
C LYS A 191 -0.42 7.47 19.97
N SER A 192 0.51 7.03 19.12
CA SER A 192 1.80 7.70 18.92
C SER A 192 1.58 9.15 18.50
N ALA A 193 2.29 10.06 19.17
CA ALA A 193 2.34 11.49 18.81
C ALA A 193 3.24 11.71 17.59
N THR A 194 2.90 11.07 16.47
CA THR A 194 3.53 11.26 15.17
C THR A 194 2.63 12.15 14.31
N LEU A 195 2.98 13.43 14.25
CA LEU A 195 2.16 14.47 13.62
C LEU A 195 3.05 15.60 13.10
N PHE A 196 2.50 16.44 12.23
CA PHE A 196 3.17 17.65 11.78
C PHE A 196 2.20 18.82 11.75
N LEU A 197 2.76 20.02 11.88
CA LEU A 197 2.06 21.29 11.75
C LEU A 197 2.36 21.86 10.37
N SER A 198 1.32 22.20 9.62
CA SER A 198 1.40 22.88 8.34
C SER A 198 0.60 24.18 8.39
N SER A 199 1.14 25.25 7.83
CA SER A 199 0.45 26.55 7.72
C SER A 199 -0.68 26.54 6.70
N GLY A 200 -0.68 25.59 5.77
CA GLY A 200 -1.71 25.39 4.74
C GLY A 200 -2.11 23.92 4.61
N ASP A 201 -2.95 23.61 3.62
CA ASP A 201 -3.43 22.25 3.41
C ASP A 201 -2.27 21.31 3.04
N ALA A 202 -2.15 20.21 3.77
CA ALA A 202 -1.10 19.23 3.56
C ALA A 202 -1.26 18.44 2.25
N LEU A 203 -2.47 18.39 1.69
CA LEU A 203 -2.75 17.69 0.43
C LEU A 203 -2.55 18.58 -0.80
N ASP A 204 -2.45 19.90 -0.61
CA ASP A 204 -2.23 20.88 -1.67
C ASP A 204 -0.74 21.24 -1.81
N GLY A 205 -0.18 21.00 -2.99
CA GLY A 205 1.22 21.31 -3.29
C GLY A 205 1.57 22.81 -3.31
N VAL A 206 0.57 23.69 -3.40
CA VAL A 206 0.80 25.14 -3.46
C VAL A 206 0.79 25.76 -2.05
N SER A 207 -0.19 25.42 -1.22
CA SER A 207 -0.32 26.00 0.12
C SER A 207 0.45 25.27 1.23
N ILE A 208 0.95 24.05 0.97
CA ILE A 208 1.68 23.27 1.98
C ILE A 208 2.87 24.05 2.55
N GLY A 209 2.95 24.10 3.87
CA GLY A 209 4.00 24.80 4.59
C GLY A 209 4.30 24.10 5.90
N VAL A 210 5.07 23.00 5.85
CA VAL A 210 5.42 22.23 7.04
C VAL A 210 6.34 23.05 7.95
N GLU A 211 5.81 23.43 9.12
CA GLU A 211 6.49 24.26 10.11
C GLU A 211 7.23 23.43 11.15
N ARG A 212 6.57 22.39 11.65
CA ARG A 212 7.08 21.50 12.71
C ARG A 212 6.60 20.09 12.48
N ALA A 213 7.35 19.12 12.99
CA ALA A 213 6.96 17.72 12.95
C ALA A 213 7.47 17.00 14.19
N TRP A 214 6.74 15.97 14.59
CA TRP A 214 7.03 15.11 15.72
C TRP A 214 6.91 13.65 15.28
N ILE A 215 7.80 12.81 15.77
CA ILE A 215 7.75 11.35 15.62
C ILE A 215 7.85 10.76 17.01
N ASP A 216 6.86 9.96 17.40
CA ASP A 216 6.73 9.39 18.76
C ASP A 216 6.91 10.45 19.88
N GLY A 217 6.32 11.64 19.67
CA GLY A 217 6.39 12.76 20.60
C GLY A 217 7.70 13.55 20.61
N ARG A 218 8.71 13.15 19.82
CA ARG A 218 9.97 13.88 19.69
C ARG A 218 9.91 14.83 18.51
N GLU A 219 10.18 16.11 18.74
CA GLU A 219 10.26 17.12 17.67
C GLU A 219 11.48 16.82 16.77
N ILE A 220 11.26 16.83 15.45
CA ILE A 220 12.30 16.59 14.46
C ILE A 220 12.79 17.91 13.86
N ASP A 221 14.09 18.00 13.57
CA ASP A 221 14.65 19.14 12.86
C ASP A 221 14.31 19.06 11.36
N LEU A 222 13.51 20.03 10.89
CA LEU A 222 13.13 20.18 9.49
C LEU A 222 14.14 21.00 8.67
N SER A 223 15.30 21.32 9.25
CA SER A 223 16.40 21.99 8.55
C SER A 223 17.01 21.08 7.49
N ASN A 224 17.49 21.69 6.41
CA ASN A 224 18.19 20.98 5.34
C ASN A 224 19.31 21.85 4.78
N ARG A 225 20.12 21.28 3.88
CA ARG A 225 21.23 22.01 3.26
C ARG A 225 20.76 23.30 2.56
N HIS A 226 19.62 23.29 1.90
CA HIS A 226 19.10 24.46 1.20
C HIS A 226 18.67 25.57 2.17
N LYS A 227 17.95 25.23 3.25
CA LYS A 227 17.59 26.18 4.33
C LYS A 227 18.84 26.79 4.95
N ARG A 228 19.84 25.95 5.30
CA ARG A 228 21.12 26.41 5.88
C ARG A 228 21.89 27.34 4.95
N LEU A 229 21.99 27.02 3.66
CA LEU A 229 22.66 27.87 2.67
C LEU A 229 21.88 29.17 2.45
N SER A 230 20.56 29.13 2.35
CA SER A 230 19.70 30.31 2.24
C SER A 230 19.93 31.28 3.40
N THR A 231 19.89 30.77 4.65
CA THR A 231 20.19 31.57 5.85
C THR A 231 21.60 32.17 5.80
N LYS A 232 22.60 31.36 5.43
CA LYS A 232 24.00 31.81 5.33
C LYS A 232 24.19 32.96 4.33
N TYR A 233 23.57 32.88 3.15
CA TYR A 233 23.75 33.89 2.11
C TYR A 233 22.84 35.11 2.26
N ARG A 234 21.65 34.98 2.84
CA ARG A 234 20.79 36.13 3.16
C ARG A 234 21.45 37.05 4.19
N GLY A 235 22.07 36.48 5.23
CA GLY A 235 22.79 37.26 6.24
C GLY A 235 24.03 38.00 5.72
N ARG A 236 24.52 37.69 4.51
CA ARG A 236 25.67 38.37 3.90
C ARG A 236 25.34 39.78 3.41
N TYR A 237 24.10 40.03 3.02
CA TYR A 237 23.63 41.32 2.50
C TYR A 237 22.99 42.21 3.58
N SER A 238 22.94 41.73 4.83
CA SER A 238 22.36 42.45 5.97
C SER A 238 23.40 43.19 6.82
N ARG A 239 24.63 43.38 6.31
CA ARG A 239 25.72 44.14 6.94
C ARG A 239 26.15 45.30 6.06
#